data_AF-A0A094HK47-F1
#
_entry.id   AF-A0A094HK47-F1
#
_cell.length_a   1.000
_cell.length_b   1.000
_cell.length_c   1.000
_cell.angle_alpha   90.00
_cell.angle_beta   90.00
_cell.angle_gamma   90.00
#
_symmetry.space_group_name_H-M   'P 1'
#
loop_
_entity.id
_entity.type
_entity.pdbx_description
1 polymer ?
#
loop_
_entity_poly.entity_id
_entity_poly.type
_entity_poly.pdbx_seq_one_letter_code
_entity_poly.pdbx_strand_id
1 'polypeptide(L)'
;MSFGQLFRDCFDQARRAHRATLPRITGGMVGDDGLVLETSNIPEPEYLGDLVKLFGLATDAAPNNEKDCASGLEYGKVGVRTIESISMAMAFDIIDRSLDFSPDAWKFALRGELSMSPYGTWPDEKLFLQTVSKEVCQEQAMKFLNLMLIGHFGGGGAKLDADSFKRDLINANASNYSKFFIRIAALISCGIGISALSWSENVWTPVLVSIGELELLGLVSSAEMVSGEENVFHLATPLDSSTRVTYRHFVLTRRGRGLKARHRCVGLVPEF
;
A
#
# COMPACT_ATOMS: atom_id res chain seq x y z
N MET A 1 -4.01 -2.91 27.92
CA MET A 1 -3.02 -3.29 26.88
C MET A 1 -3.48 -2.61 25.60
N SER A 2 -2.63 -1.81 24.95
CA SER A 2 -2.98 -1.18 23.67
C SER A 2 -2.94 -2.21 22.53
N PHE A 3 -3.60 -1.92 21.40
CA PHE A 3 -3.51 -2.77 20.21
C PHE A 3 -2.06 -3.04 19.80
N GLY A 4 -1.22 -1.99 19.75
CA GLY A 4 0.18 -2.14 19.40
C GLY A 4 0.92 -3.11 20.32
N GLN A 5 0.66 -3.08 21.63
CA GLN A 5 1.27 -4.02 22.60
C GLN A 5 0.83 -5.46 22.33
N LEU A 6 -0.45 -5.68 22.05
CA LEU A 6 -0.98 -6.99 21.66
C LEU A 6 -0.36 -7.48 20.36
N PHE A 7 -0.26 -6.60 19.36
CA PHE A 7 0.34 -6.92 18.07
C PHE A 7 1.81 -7.34 18.23
N ARG A 8 2.59 -6.58 19.01
CA ARG A 8 3.99 -6.91 19.30
C ARG A 8 4.11 -8.27 19.99
N ASP A 9 3.26 -8.55 20.97
CA ASP A 9 3.28 -9.84 21.67
C ASP A 9 2.92 -11.01 20.73
N CYS A 10 1.85 -10.88 19.94
CA CYS A 10 1.50 -11.87 18.91
C CYS A 10 2.64 -12.09 17.90
N PHE A 11 3.28 -11.01 17.47
CA PHE A 11 4.41 -11.06 16.55
C PHE A 11 5.60 -11.81 17.17
N ASP A 12 5.94 -11.50 18.42
CA ASP A 12 7.02 -12.18 19.15
C ASP A 12 6.71 -13.66 19.39
N GLN A 13 5.45 -14.00 19.69
CA GLN A 13 5.01 -15.40 19.83
C GLN A 13 5.12 -16.17 18.51
N ALA A 14 4.69 -15.58 17.38
CA ALA A 14 4.83 -16.19 16.06
C ALA A 14 6.31 -16.46 15.73
N ARG A 15 7.19 -15.49 16.00
CA ARG A 15 8.65 -15.64 15.84
C ARG A 15 9.22 -16.78 16.66
N ARG A 16 8.84 -16.88 17.94
CA ARG A 16 9.28 -17.98 18.84
C ARG A 16 8.80 -19.35 18.35
N ALA A 17 7.67 -19.40 17.65
CA ALA A 17 7.11 -20.61 17.07
C ALA A 17 7.68 -20.97 15.68
N HIS A 18 8.74 -20.29 15.22
CA HIS A 18 9.31 -20.48 13.87
C HIS A 18 8.27 -20.32 12.75
N ARG A 19 7.33 -19.40 12.95
CA ARG A 19 6.44 -18.92 11.90
C ARG A 19 6.97 -17.55 11.50
N ALA A 20 7.61 -17.42 10.33
CA ALA A 20 7.76 -16.07 9.81
C ALA A 20 6.40 -15.64 9.30
N THR A 21 5.71 -14.90 10.15
CA THR A 21 4.88 -13.83 9.62
C THR A 21 5.85 -12.95 8.82
N LEU A 22 5.49 -12.61 7.58
CA LEU A 22 6.08 -11.49 6.87
C LEU A 22 5.24 -10.27 7.25
N PRO A 23 5.27 -9.80 8.51
CA PRO A 23 4.45 -8.66 8.83
C PRO A 23 4.93 -7.52 7.95
N ARG A 24 4.00 -6.70 7.49
CA ARG A 24 4.33 -5.50 6.73
C ARG A 24 4.84 -4.41 7.69
N ILE A 25 5.75 -4.77 8.61
CA ILE A 25 6.46 -3.85 9.51
C ILE A 25 7.33 -2.96 8.63
N THR A 26 6.94 -1.71 8.50
CA THR A 26 7.70 -0.72 7.73
C THR A 26 8.53 0.17 8.66
N GLY A 27 9.39 1.01 8.08
CA GLY A 27 10.17 2.01 8.81
C GLY A 27 9.36 2.98 9.67
N GLY A 28 8.06 3.14 9.39
CA GLY A 28 7.16 3.97 10.19
C GLY A 28 6.69 3.33 11.50
N MET A 29 6.80 2.01 11.65
CA MET A 29 6.25 1.24 12.78
C MET A 29 7.34 0.79 13.77
N VAL A 30 8.60 1.19 13.56
CA VAL A 30 9.76 0.81 14.38
C VAL A 30 10.40 2.06 14.98
N GLY A 31 11.08 1.90 16.11
CA GLY A 31 11.87 2.98 16.72
C GLY A 31 13.11 3.34 15.90
N ASP A 32 13.85 4.36 16.33
CA ASP A 32 15.01 4.91 15.62
C ASP A 32 16.14 3.88 15.38
N ASP A 33 16.24 2.86 16.24
CA ASP A 33 17.19 1.76 16.07
C ASP A 33 16.80 0.78 14.95
N GLY A 34 15.53 0.81 14.52
CA GLY A 34 14.95 -0.05 13.50
C GLY A 34 14.86 -1.52 13.90
N LEU A 35 15.02 -1.84 15.18
CA LEU A 35 15.02 -3.20 15.73
C LEU A 35 13.80 -3.47 16.60
N VAL A 36 13.26 -2.43 17.23
CA VAL A 36 12.10 -2.54 18.12
C VAL A 36 10.86 -1.96 17.44
N LEU A 37 9.78 -2.73 17.40
CA LEU A 37 8.46 -2.23 17.01
C LEU A 37 8.06 -1.09 17.94
N GLU A 38 7.77 0.10 17.45
CA GLU A 38 7.27 1.20 18.28
C GLU A 38 5.74 1.07 18.37
N THR A 39 5.24 0.58 19.50
CA THR A 39 3.82 0.19 19.65
C THR A 39 2.86 1.37 19.51
N SER A 40 3.35 2.58 19.78
CA SER A 40 2.59 3.81 19.58
C SER A 40 2.42 4.17 18.10
N ASN A 41 3.27 3.62 17.22
CA ASN A 41 3.28 3.87 15.78
C ASN A 41 2.64 2.73 14.96
N ILE A 42 1.95 1.79 15.60
CA ILE A 42 1.25 0.71 14.89
C ILE A 42 -0.19 1.18 14.61
N PRO A 43 -0.63 1.25 13.33
CA PRO A 43 -1.98 1.66 12.99
C PRO A 43 -3.00 0.66 13.57
N GLU A 44 -4.08 1.17 14.11
CA GLU A 44 -5.16 0.36 14.68
C GLU A 44 -6.05 -0.19 13.54
N PRO A 45 -6.31 -1.50 13.50
CA PRO A 45 -7.21 -2.09 12.52
C PRO A 45 -8.66 -1.73 12.83
N GLU A 46 -9.43 -1.38 11.82
CA GLU A 46 -10.89 -1.23 11.96
C GLU A 46 -11.59 -2.57 11.73
N TYR A 47 -11.06 -3.40 10.83
CA TYR A 47 -11.61 -4.70 10.48
C TYR A 47 -10.60 -5.82 10.68
N LEU A 48 -11.09 -7.06 10.80
CA LEU A 48 -10.23 -8.24 10.89
C LEU A 48 -9.30 -8.38 9.67
N GLY A 49 -9.75 -7.93 8.49
CA GLY A 49 -8.94 -7.91 7.28
C GLY A 49 -7.69 -7.01 7.41
N ASP A 50 -7.80 -5.87 8.08
CA ASP A 50 -6.67 -4.96 8.32
C ASP A 50 -5.62 -5.62 9.22
N LEU A 51 -6.08 -6.33 10.25
CA LEU A 51 -5.22 -7.09 11.15
C LEU A 51 -4.42 -8.15 10.37
N VAL A 52 -5.10 -8.93 9.53
CA VAL A 52 -4.45 -9.97 8.70
C VAL A 52 -3.41 -9.35 7.77
N LYS A 53 -3.69 -8.18 7.17
CA LYS A 53 -2.73 -7.47 6.31
C LYS A 53 -1.48 -7.02 7.06
N LEU A 54 -1.60 -6.61 8.33
CA LEU A 54 -0.45 -6.22 9.16
C LEU A 54 0.47 -7.41 9.45
N PHE A 55 -0.08 -8.60 9.70
CA PHE A 55 0.70 -9.83 9.88
C PHE A 55 1.26 -10.40 8.58
N GLY A 56 0.79 -9.93 7.43
CA GLY A 56 1.11 -10.48 6.12
C GLY A 56 0.29 -11.74 5.82
N LEU A 57 0.15 -12.06 4.54
CA LEU A 57 -0.53 -13.30 4.14
C LEU A 57 0.36 -14.48 4.50
N ALA A 58 -0.13 -15.38 5.36
CA ALA A 58 0.47 -16.69 5.55
C ALA A 58 0.28 -17.48 4.25
N THR A 59 1.32 -17.48 3.42
CA THR A 59 1.39 -18.29 2.20
C THR A 59 2.33 -19.45 2.45
N ASP A 60 2.16 -20.56 1.74
CA ASP A 60 3.04 -21.73 1.85
C ASP A 60 4.52 -21.41 1.53
N ALA A 61 4.77 -20.25 0.92
CA ALA A 61 6.10 -19.73 0.60
C ALA A 61 6.54 -18.56 1.52
N ALA A 62 5.86 -18.32 2.63
CA ALA A 62 6.34 -17.37 3.63
C ALA A 62 7.66 -17.92 4.21
N PRO A 63 8.70 -17.06 4.39
CA PRO A 63 9.93 -17.46 5.04
C PRO A 63 9.63 -18.13 6.39
N ASN A 64 10.52 -19.02 6.83
CA ASN A 64 10.32 -19.73 8.09
C ASN A 64 11.03 -19.02 9.25
N ASN A 65 12.08 -18.24 8.95
CA ASN A 65 12.86 -17.49 9.93
C ASN A 65 13.14 -16.05 9.46
N GLU A 66 13.36 -15.15 10.42
CA GLU A 66 13.77 -13.77 10.10
C GLU A 66 15.11 -13.67 9.36
N LYS A 67 15.99 -14.68 9.53
CA LYS A 67 17.23 -14.74 8.77
C LYS A 67 16.97 -14.87 7.27
N ASP A 68 15.90 -15.56 6.89
CA ASP A 68 15.45 -15.73 5.51
C ASP A 68 14.91 -14.39 4.98
N CYS A 69 14.21 -13.62 5.84
CA CYS A 69 13.81 -12.24 5.54
C CYS A 69 14.98 -11.26 5.42
N ALA A 70 16.10 -11.51 6.13
CA ALA A 70 17.29 -10.66 6.11
C ALA A 70 18.21 -10.97 4.91
N SER A 71 18.24 -12.23 4.46
CA SER A 71 18.83 -12.63 3.18
C SER A 71 17.92 -12.19 2.05
N GLY A 72 18.18 -11.00 1.50
CA GLY A 72 17.47 -10.50 0.33
C GLY A 72 18.28 -10.65 -0.94
N LEU A 73 17.62 -10.94 -2.06
CA LEU A 73 18.24 -10.80 -3.37
C LEU A 73 18.06 -9.34 -3.81
N GLU A 74 19.16 -8.59 -3.85
CA GLU A 74 19.19 -7.21 -4.29
C GLU A 74 19.23 -7.18 -5.83
N TYR A 75 18.17 -6.67 -6.45
CA TYR A 75 18.00 -6.64 -7.90
C TYR A 75 18.69 -5.45 -8.57
N GLY A 76 18.95 -4.38 -7.81
CA GLY A 76 19.67 -3.20 -8.30
C GLY A 76 18.98 -1.88 -7.98
N LYS A 77 19.55 -0.82 -8.55
CA LYS A 77 19.15 0.58 -8.36
C LYS A 77 17.79 0.84 -9.00
N VAL A 78 16.88 1.51 -8.28
CA VAL A 78 15.59 1.99 -8.78
C VAL A 78 15.44 3.49 -8.56
N GLY A 79 14.77 4.16 -9.48
CA GLY A 79 14.39 5.56 -9.34
C GLY A 79 13.13 5.67 -8.48
N VAL A 80 13.13 6.57 -7.50
CA VAL A 80 11.95 6.81 -6.66
C VAL A 80 11.63 8.29 -6.64
N ARG A 81 10.40 8.61 -7.03
CA ARG A 81 9.88 9.99 -7.06
C ARG A 81 8.64 10.14 -6.20
N THR A 82 8.55 11.24 -5.45
CA THR A 82 7.32 11.61 -4.74
C THR A 82 6.21 11.90 -5.74
N ILE A 83 4.98 11.54 -5.36
CA ILE A 83 3.79 11.95 -6.10
C ILE A 83 3.29 13.23 -5.46
N GLU A 84 3.60 14.36 -6.08
CA GLU A 84 3.08 15.65 -5.65
C GLU A 84 1.64 15.89 -6.14
N SER A 85 1.20 17.15 -6.17
CA SER A 85 -0.09 17.54 -6.74
C SER A 85 -0.16 17.18 -8.22
N ILE A 86 -0.81 16.07 -8.53
CA ILE A 86 -1.07 15.62 -9.90
C ILE A 86 -2.51 15.92 -10.32
N SER A 87 -2.71 16.03 -11.64
CA SER A 87 -4.04 16.09 -12.23
C SER A 87 -4.82 14.79 -11.96
N MET A 88 -6.15 14.87 -11.98
CA MET A 88 -7.00 13.69 -11.85
C MET A 88 -6.76 12.66 -12.96
N ALA A 89 -6.46 13.10 -14.19
CA ALA A 89 -6.13 12.19 -15.30
C ALA A 89 -4.87 11.36 -15.01
N MET A 90 -3.81 12.01 -14.53
CA MET A 90 -2.59 11.31 -14.11
C MET A 90 -2.84 10.39 -12.91
N ALA A 91 -3.69 10.79 -11.97
CA ALA A 91 -4.02 9.98 -10.81
C ALA A 91 -4.70 8.67 -11.22
N PHE A 92 -5.68 8.74 -12.13
CA PHE A 92 -6.35 7.54 -12.63
C PHE A 92 -5.45 6.66 -13.49
N ASP A 93 -4.57 7.26 -14.31
CA ASP A 93 -3.57 6.49 -15.06
C ASP A 93 -2.64 5.68 -14.13
N ILE A 94 -2.16 6.28 -13.04
CA ILE A 94 -1.36 5.58 -12.03
C ILE A 94 -2.16 4.47 -11.35
N ILE A 95 -3.44 4.71 -11.04
CA ILE A 95 -4.31 3.72 -10.39
C ILE A 95 -4.58 2.55 -11.33
N ASP A 96 -4.91 2.81 -12.59
CA ASP A 96 -5.18 1.76 -13.58
C ASP A 96 -3.95 0.89 -13.80
N ARG A 97 -2.75 1.50 -13.91
CA ARG A 97 -1.48 0.75 -13.95
C ARG A 97 -1.24 -0.09 -12.69
N SER A 98 -1.61 0.42 -11.52
CA SER A 98 -1.51 -0.34 -10.26
C SER A 98 -2.51 -1.50 -10.19
N LEU A 99 -3.73 -1.34 -10.72
CA LEU A 99 -4.74 -2.39 -10.79
C LEU A 99 -4.25 -3.58 -11.61
N ASP A 100 -3.66 -3.31 -12.76
CA ASP A 100 -3.12 -4.33 -13.66
C ASP A 100 -1.94 -5.07 -13.03
N PHE A 101 -1.14 -4.35 -12.25
CA PHE A 101 0.11 -4.88 -11.70
C PHE A 101 -0.06 -5.58 -10.34
N SER A 102 -1.00 -5.15 -9.50
CA SER A 102 -1.23 -5.75 -8.18
C SER A 102 -2.66 -6.30 -8.02
N PRO A 103 -3.20 -7.06 -9.00
CA PRO A 103 -4.63 -7.36 -9.09
C PRO A 103 -5.18 -8.09 -7.86
N ASP A 104 -4.38 -8.93 -7.21
CA ASP A 104 -4.82 -9.66 -6.02
C ASP A 104 -4.91 -8.79 -4.77
N ALA A 105 -4.01 -7.80 -4.62
CA ALA A 105 -4.08 -6.81 -3.55
C ALA A 105 -5.38 -6.01 -3.66
N TRP A 106 -5.70 -5.59 -4.88
CA TRP A 106 -6.90 -4.84 -5.21
C TRP A 106 -8.18 -5.68 -5.09
N LYS A 107 -8.18 -6.93 -5.55
CA LYS A 107 -9.30 -7.88 -5.35
C LYS A 107 -9.55 -8.13 -3.86
N PHE A 108 -8.49 -8.23 -3.06
CA PHE A 108 -8.63 -8.44 -1.62
C PHE A 108 -9.22 -7.19 -0.94
N ALA A 109 -8.79 -5.98 -1.32
CA ALA A 109 -9.40 -4.74 -0.84
C ALA A 109 -10.87 -4.61 -1.26
N LEU A 110 -11.21 -4.95 -2.51
CA LEU A 110 -12.59 -4.97 -3.02
C LEU A 110 -13.47 -5.90 -2.18
N ARG A 111 -13.04 -7.14 -1.95
CA ARG A 111 -13.80 -8.14 -1.18
C ARG A 111 -13.82 -7.88 0.33
N GLY A 112 -12.95 -6.99 0.80
CA GLY A 112 -12.81 -6.64 2.20
C GLY A 112 -13.33 -5.24 2.45
N GLU A 113 -12.46 -4.39 3.00
CA GLU A 113 -12.75 -3.03 3.46
C GLU A 113 -13.53 -2.13 2.50
N LEU A 114 -13.30 -2.19 1.18
CA LEU A 114 -14.00 -1.32 0.22
C LEU A 114 -15.46 -1.73 -0.02
N SER A 115 -15.79 -3.02 0.15
CA SER A 115 -17.18 -3.49 0.05
C SER A 115 -17.99 -3.28 1.32
N MET A 116 -17.35 -2.91 2.43
CA MET A 116 -18.02 -2.70 3.71
C MET A 116 -18.63 -1.30 3.81
N SER A 117 -19.68 -1.15 4.64
CA SER A 117 -20.21 0.17 4.98
C SER A 117 -19.13 1.01 5.66
N PRO A 118 -18.96 2.30 5.31
CA PRO A 118 -19.81 3.09 4.41
C PRO A 118 -19.41 3.04 2.91
N TYR A 119 -18.31 2.39 2.56
CA TYR A 119 -17.70 2.44 1.21
C TYR A 119 -18.36 1.53 0.18
N GLY A 120 -19.04 0.47 0.63
CA GLY A 120 -19.83 -0.47 -0.20
C GLY A 120 -21.09 0.14 -0.83
N THR A 121 -21.26 1.45 -0.77
CA THR A 121 -22.41 2.19 -1.29
C THR A 121 -22.02 3.05 -2.49
N TRP A 122 -23.00 3.44 -3.28
CA TRP A 122 -22.75 4.27 -4.46
C TRP A 122 -22.20 5.65 -4.06
N PRO A 123 -21.19 6.18 -4.76
CA PRO A 123 -20.71 7.52 -4.50
C PRO A 123 -21.77 8.58 -4.88
N ASP A 124 -21.79 9.70 -4.16
CA ASP A 124 -22.66 10.84 -4.47
C ASP A 124 -21.94 11.78 -5.43
N GLU A 125 -22.33 11.72 -6.70
CA GLU A 125 -21.69 12.44 -7.80
C GLU A 125 -21.63 13.96 -7.56
N LYS A 126 -22.64 14.50 -6.87
CA LYS A 126 -22.77 15.94 -6.63
C LYS A 126 -21.68 16.46 -5.69
N LEU A 127 -21.16 15.60 -4.81
CA LEU A 127 -20.16 15.98 -3.81
C LEU A 127 -18.75 16.07 -4.39
N PHE A 128 -18.47 15.43 -5.53
CA PHE A 128 -17.17 15.57 -6.21
C PHE A 128 -16.95 16.94 -6.84
N LEU A 129 -18.05 17.60 -7.22
CA LEU A 129 -18.03 18.90 -7.91
C LEU A 129 -18.13 20.08 -6.93
N GLN A 130 -18.22 19.80 -5.63
CA GLN A 130 -18.40 20.80 -4.58
C GLN A 130 -17.18 20.86 -3.66
N THR A 131 -16.95 22.03 -3.07
CA THR A 131 -16.02 22.14 -1.95
C THR A 131 -16.64 21.50 -0.72
N VAL A 132 -16.12 20.34 -0.33
CA VAL A 132 -16.59 19.58 0.84
C VAL A 132 -15.45 19.40 1.86
N SER A 133 -15.78 18.91 3.06
CA SER A 133 -14.76 18.65 4.09
C SER A 133 -13.80 17.53 3.67
N LYS A 134 -12.66 17.44 4.35
CA LYS A 134 -11.65 16.41 4.10
C LYS A 134 -12.22 15.00 4.26
N GLU A 135 -13.04 14.81 5.29
CA GLU A 135 -13.67 13.54 5.66
C GLU A 135 -14.65 13.10 4.57
N VAL A 136 -15.45 14.04 4.07
CA VAL A 136 -16.37 13.79 2.95
C VAL A 136 -15.61 13.45 1.68
N CYS A 137 -14.55 14.20 1.35
CA CYS A 137 -13.68 13.88 0.20
C CYS A 137 -13.12 12.45 0.30
N GLN A 138 -12.61 12.06 1.48
CA GLN A 138 -12.07 10.74 1.72
C GLN A 138 -13.12 9.64 1.57
N GLU A 139 -14.30 9.80 2.17
CA GLU A 139 -15.39 8.84 2.06
C GLU A 139 -15.84 8.66 0.60
N GLN A 140 -16.01 9.76 -0.14
CA GLN A 140 -16.42 9.72 -1.53
C GLN A 140 -15.33 9.12 -2.44
N ALA A 141 -14.05 9.39 -2.15
CA ALA A 141 -12.93 8.75 -2.85
C ALA A 141 -12.93 7.22 -2.66
N MET A 142 -13.20 6.73 -1.43
CA MET A 142 -13.31 5.30 -1.15
C MET A 142 -14.49 4.65 -1.87
N LYS A 143 -15.67 5.29 -1.84
CA LYS A 143 -16.85 4.81 -2.59
C LYS A 143 -16.60 4.75 -4.09
N PHE A 144 -15.92 5.76 -4.63
CA PHE A 144 -15.58 5.78 -6.04
C PHE A 144 -14.55 4.73 -6.41
N LEU A 145 -13.52 4.52 -5.59
CA LEU A 145 -12.58 3.41 -5.77
C LEU A 145 -13.31 2.07 -5.78
N ASN A 146 -14.23 1.84 -4.84
CA ASN A 146 -15.05 0.63 -4.84
C ASN A 146 -15.80 0.45 -6.18
N LEU A 147 -16.47 1.49 -6.69
CA LEU A 147 -17.12 1.47 -8.00
C LEU A 147 -16.14 1.17 -9.14
N MET A 148 -14.97 1.82 -9.15
CA MET A 148 -13.91 1.55 -10.14
C MET A 148 -13.46 0.10 -10.13
N LEU A 149 -13.27 -0.50 -8.96
CA LEU A 149 -12.82 -1.88 -8.82
C LEU A 149 -13.93 -2.86 -9.27
N ILE A 150 -15.20 -2.58 -8.94
CA ILE A 150 -16.34 -3.36 -9.46
C ILE A 150 -16.39 -3.28 -10.98
N GLY A 151 -16.24 -2.09 -11.56
CA GLY A 151 -16.21 -1.89 -13.01
C GLY A 151 -15.03 -2.59 -13.70
N HIS A 152 -13.84 -2.50 -13.11
CA HIS A 152 -12.62 -3.10 -13.65
C HIS A 152 -12.66 -4.64 -13.60
N PHE A 153 -13.04 -5.24 -12.47
CA PHE A 153 -13.04 -6.70 -12.30
C PHE A 153 -14.36 -7.39 -12.71
N GLY A 154 -15.49 -6.68 -12.62
CA GLY A 154 -16.83 -7.20 -12.92
C GLY A 154 -17.33 -6.86 -14.33
N GLY A 155 -16.87 -5.74 -14.91
CA GLY A 155 -17.30 -5.28 -16.24
C GLY A 155 -18.76 -4.78 -16.29
N GLY A 156 -19.35 -4.79 -17.49
CA GLY A 156 -20.76 -4.47 -17.71
C GLY A 156 -21.14 -3.02 -17.38
N GLY A 157 -22.34 -2.82 -16.81
CA GLY A 157 -22.88 -1.49 -16.48
C GLY A 157 -22.01 -0.70 -15.50
N ALA A 158 -21.46 -1.37 -14.48
CA ALA A 158 -20.58 -0.73 -13.51
C ALA A 158 -19.30 -0.17 -14.13
N LYS A 159 -18.81 -0.75 -15.23
CA LYS A 159 -17.70 -0.18 -16.01
C LYS A 159 -18.10 1.13 -16.69
N LEU A 160 -19.28 1.18 -17.30
CA LEU A 160 -19.79 2.39 -17.94
C LEU A 160 -19.98 3.52 -16.92
N ASP A 161 -20.49 3.19 -15.74
CA ASP A 161 -20.63 4.14 -14.64
C ASP A 161 -19.25 4.63 -14.17
N ALA A 162 -18.33 3.72 -13.83
CA ALA A 162 -16.97 4.08 -13.44
C ALA A 162 -16.27 4.98 -14.47
N ASP A 163 -16.39 4.65 -15.76
CA ASP A 163 -15.81 5.44 -16.85
C ASP A 163 -16.46 6.83 -16.98
N SER A 164 -17.76 6.94 -16.71
CA SER A 164 -18.46 8.23 -16.70
C SER A 164 -17.95 9.13 -15.57
N PHE A 165 -17.93 8.62 -14.35
CA PHE A 165 -17.42 9.36 -13.20
C PHE A 165 -15.94 9.73 -13.34
N LYS A 166 -15.11 8.83 -13.88
CA LYS A 166 -13.70 9.13 -14.19
C LYS A 166 -13.61 10.37 -15.09
N ARG A 167 -14.41 10.43 -16.17
CA ARG A 167 -14.45 11.59 -17.08
C ARG A 167 -14.87 12.86 -16.37
N ASP A 168 -15.91 12.80 -15.54
CA ASP A 168 -16.42 13.97 -14.82
C ASP A 168 -15.39 14.54 -13.83
N LEU A 169 -14.71 13.67 -13.06
CA LEU A 169 -13.63 14.06 -12.15
C LEU A 169 -12.40 14.61 -12.87
N ILE A 170 -12.06 14.05 -14.03
CA ILE A 170 -10.99 14.58 -14.90
C ILE A 170 -11.34 15.99 -15.38
N ASN A 171 -12.55 16.18 -15.89
CA ASN A 171 -13.02 17.46 -16.42
C ASN A 171 -13.13 18.54 -15.33
N ALA A 172 -13.58 18.17 -14.14
CA ALA A 172 -13.63 19.07 -12.98
C ALA A 172 -12.24 19.39 -12.41
N ASN A 173 -11.21 18.59 -12.77
CA ASN A 173 -9.86 18.64 -12.24
C ASN A 173 -9.83 18.80 -10.71
N ALA A 174 -10.60 17.94 -10.03
CA ALA A 174 -10.80 18.00 -8.58
C ALA A 174 -9.53 17.58 -7.82
N SER A 175 -8.50 18.42 -7.84
CA SER A 175 -7.16 18.16 -7.28
C SER A 175 -7.17 17.83 -5.78
N ASN A 176 -8.21 18.25 -5.06
CA ASN A 176 -8.44 17.88 -3.67
C ASN A 176 -8.58 16.36 -3.48
N TYR A 177 -9.06 15.64 -4.50
CA TYR A 177 -9.27 14.20 -4.46
C TYR A 177 -8.05 13.40 -4.91
N SER A 178 -7.20 13.95 -5.79
CA SER A 178 -6.08 13.19 -6.38
C SER A 178 -5.12 12.66 -5.32
N LYS A 179 -4.85 13.45 -4.27
CA LYS A 179 -4.02 13.03 -3.13
C LYS A 179 -4.60 11.85 -2.37
N PHE A 180 -5.92 11.83 -2.14
CA PHE A 180 -6.59 10.71 -1.46
C PHE A 180 -6.56 9.46 -2.32
N PHE A 181 -6.92 9.58 -3.59
CA PHE A 181 -6.89 8.48 -4.55
C PHE A 181 -5.52 7.80 -4.60
N ILE A 182 -4.45 8.59 -4.77
CA ILE A 182 -3.09 8.07 -4.81
C ILE A 182 -2.68 7.42 -3.49
N ARG A 183 -3.01 8.02 -2.35
CA ARG A 183 -2.63 7.47 -1.04
C ARG A 183 -3.34 6.16 -0.74
N ILE A 184 -4.65 6.08 -0.99
CA ILE A 184 -5.43 4.85 -0.83
C ILE A 184 -4.91 3.77 -1.77
N ALA A 185 -4.68 4.13 -3.03
CA ALA A 185 -4.11 3.22 -4.01
C ALA A 185 -2.75 2.69 -3.57
N ALA A 186 -1.89 3.56 -3.00
CA ALA A 186 -0.58 3.17 -2.51
C ALA A 186 -0.69 2.19 -1.33
N LEU A 187 -1.60 2.44 -0.37
CA LEU A 187 -1.88 1.51 0.73
C LEU A 187 -2.31 0.14 0.20
N ILE A 188 -3.28 0.10 -0.71
CA ILE A 188 -3.80 -1.15 -1.28
C ILE A 188 -2.70 -1.89 -2.07
N SER A 189 -1.96 -1.19 -2.93
CA SER A 189 -0.84 -1.75 -3.71
C SER A 189 0.22 -2.36 -2.78
N CYS A 190 0.51 -1.65 -1.69
CA CYS A 190 1.38 -2.08 -0.60
C CYS A 190 0.73 -3.06 0.37
N GLY A 191 -0.48 -3.55 0.07
CA GLY A 191 -1.30 -4.46 0.88
C GLY A 191 -1.38 -4.10 2.35
N ILE A 192 -1.40 -2.80 2.65
CA ILE A 192 -1.75 -2.24 3.94
C ILE A 192 -3.26 -1.99 3.93
N GLY A 193 -3.94 -2.23 5.06
CA GLY A 193 -5.36 -1.94 5.20
C GLY A 193 -5.66 -0.45 5.05
N ILE A 194 -6.81 -0.12 4.46
CA ILE A 194 -7.20 1.28 4.27
C ILE A 194 -7.46 2.01 5.61
N SER A 195 -7.69 1.28 6.71
CA SER A 195 -7.82 1.86 8.05
C SER A 195 -6.57 2.63 8.48
N ALA A 196 -5.41 2.31 7.91
CA ALA A 196 -4.16 3.02 8.14
C ALA A 196 -4.10 4.40 7.45
N LEU A 197 -5.14 4.84 6.73
CA LEU A 197 -5.10 6.06 5.92
C LEU A 197 -4.71 7.29 6.73
N SER A 198 -5.46 7.63 7.80
CA SER A 198 -5.18 8.80 8.62
C SER A 198 -3.82 8.73 9.32
N TRP A 199 -3.43 7.54 9.78
CA TRP A 199 -2.10 7.31 10.35
C TRP A 199 -0.99 7.52 9.32
N SER A 200 -1.18 7.01 8.09
CA SER A 200 -0.17 7.05 7.03
C SER A 200 0.17 8.46 6.57
N GLU A 201 -0.73 9.43 6.73
CA GLU A 201 -0.50 10.82 6.32
C GLU A 201 0.69 11.47 7.02
N ASN A 202 0.97 11.04 8.26
CA ASN A 202 2.04 11.61 9.08
C ASN A 202 3.35 10.82 9.01
N VAL A 203 3.31 9.60 8.44
CA VAL A 203 4.40 8.64 8.56
C VAL A 203 4.94 8.21 7.19
N TRP A 204 4.09 8.17 6.16
CA TRP A 204 4.46 7.68 4.84
C TRP A 204 4.14 8.67 3.72
N THR A 205 4.98 8.61 2.69
CA THR A 205 4.84 9.35 1.45
C THR A 205 4.57 8.37 0.30
N PRO A 206 3.48 8.53 -0.45
CA PRO A 206 3.26 7.82 -1.72
C PRO A 206 4.34 8.18 -2.74
N VAL A 207 4.88 7.16 -3.41
CA VAL A 207 5.94 7.31 -4.40
C VAL A 207 5.67 6.48 -5.65
N LEU A 208 6.24 6.89 -6.77
CA LEU A 208 6.40 6.04 -7.94
C LEU A 208 7.81 5.49 -7.99
N VAL A 209 7.91 4.18 -8.20
CA VAL A 209 9.14 3.41 -8.25
C VAL A 209 9.36 2.95 -9.68
N SER A 210 10.41 3.44 -10.34
CA SER A 210 10.76 3.07 -11.71
C SER A 210 11.68 1.84 -11.72
N ILE A 211 11.22 0.76 -12.35
CA ILE A 211 11.96 -0.50 -12.56
C ILE A 211 12.02 -0.75 -14.07
N GLY A 212 13.12 -0.33 -14.70
CA GLY A 212 13.18 -0.29 -16.17
C GLY A 212 12.11 0.64 -16.72
N GLU A 213 11.27 0.14 -17.63
CA GLU A 213 10.14 0.88 -18.22
C GLU A 213 8.85 0.82 -17.36
N LEU A 214 8.87 0.10 -16.24
CA LEU A 214 7.71 -0.05 -15.35
C LEU A 214 7.73 1.02 -14.25
N GLU A 215 6.57 1.60 -13.95
CA GLU A 215 6.39 2.45 -12.78
C GLU A 215 5.39 1.81 -11.83
N LEU A 216 5.80 1.64 -10.56
CA LEU A 216 4.99 1.01 -9.53
C LEU A 216 4.62 2.01 -8.45
N LEU A 217 3.39 1.92 -7.97
CA LEU A 217 2.95 2.70 -6.82
C LEU A 217 3.45 2.05 -5.52
N GLY A 218 4.08 2.85 -4.66
CA GLY A 218 4.69 2.40 -3.41
C GLY A 218 4.55 3.40 -2.27
N LEU A 219 5.08 3.02 -1.11
CA LEU A 219 5.10 3.82 0.11
C LEU A 219 6.50 3.82 0.72
N VAL A 220 6.99 5.01 1.05
CA VAL A 220 8.28 5.20 1.73
C VAL A 220 8.04 5.98 3.02
N SER A 221 8.83 5.69 4.06
CA SER A 221 8.85 6.50 5.28
C SER A 221 9.16 7.95 4.95
N SER A 222 8.34 8.89 5.42
CA SER A 222 8.54 10.31 5.14
C SER A 222 9.88 10.82 5.68
N ALA A 223 10.41 10.21 6.74
CA ALA A 223 11.74 10.53 7.29
C ALA A 223 12.91 10.14 6.36
N GLU A 224 12.70 9.24 5.41
CA GLU A 224 13.73 8.77 4.47
C GLU A 224 13.75 9.56 3.17
N MET A 225 12.74 10.38 2.91
CA MET A 225 12.66 11.22 1.72
C MET A 225 13.51 12.48 1.94
N VAL A 226 14.64 12.57 1.25
CA VAL A 226 15.46 13.79 1.23
C VAL A 226 14.89 14.71 0.16
N SER A 227 14.66 15.99 0.50
CA SER A 227 14.19 16.96 -0.49
C SER A 227 15.33 17.38 -1.42
N GLY A 228 15.03 17.51 -2.72
CA GLY A 228 15.97 18.06 -3.71
C GLY A 228 16.97 17.08 -4.33
N GLU A 229 16.95 15.80 -4.00
CA GLU A 229 17.77 14.75 -4.64
C GLU A 229 16.91 13.64 -5.26
N GLU A 230 17.38 13.02 -6.35
CA GLU A 230 16.86 11.71 -6.78
C GLU A 230 17.13 10.70 -5.67
N ASN A 231 16.07 10.28 -4.97
CA ASN A 231 16.22 9.30 -3.91
C ASN A 231 16.53 7.94 -4.54
N VAL A 232 17.79 7.53 -4.45
CA VAL A 232 18.28 6.27 -4.98
C VAL A 232 18.00 5.15 -3.98
N PHE A 233 17.10 4.25 -4.38
CA PHE A 233 16.84 3.03 -3.62
C PHE A 233 17.31 1.81 -4.40
N HIS A 234 17.36 0.70 -3.69
CA HIS A 234 17.64 -0.62 -4.19
C HIS A 234 16.42 -1.49 -3.97
N LEU A 235 16.09 -2.27 -4.98
CA LEU A 235 14.98 -3.22 -4.93
C LEU A 235 15.48 -4.54 -4.37
N ALA A 236 14.83 -5.06 -3.33
CA ALA A 236 15.16 -6.37 -2.77
C ALA A 236 13.90 -7.23 -2.58
N THR A 237 14.04 -8.54 -2.75
CA THR A 237 13.04 -9.54 -2.33
C THR A 237 13.61 -10.37 -1.19
N PRO A 238 12.82 -10.78 -0.18
CA PRO A 238 13.20 -11.85 0.73
C PRO A 238 13.54 -13.13 -0.06
N LEU A 239 14.61 -13.82 0.30
CA LEU A 239 14.93 -15.16 -0.22
C LEU A 239 14.38 -16.22 0.73
N ASP A 240 13.62 -17.17 0.19
CA ASP A 240 13.47 -18.46 0.85
C ASP A 240 14.56 -19.43 0.37
N SER A 241 14.98 -20.32 1.27
CA SER A 241 15.93 -21.39 0.99
C SER A 241 15.30 -22.60 0.28
N SER A 242 13.98 -22.66 0.10
CA SER A 242 13.31 -23.90 -0.33
C SER A 242 12.07 -23.81 -1.23
N THR A 243 11.43 -22.65 -1.43
CA THR A 243 10.13 -22.57 -2.15
C THR A 243 10.02 -21.42 -3.13
N ARG A 244 9.24 -21.65 -4.20
CA ARG A 244 8.84 -20.61 -5.16
C ARG A 244 7.75 -19.74 -4.54
N VAL A 245 8.05 -18.47 -4.36
CA VAL A 245 7.10 -17.49 -3.84
C VAL A 245 6.20 -17.00 -4.97
N THR A 246 4.89 -17.29 -4.88
CA THR A 246 3.89 -16.87 -5.88
C THR A 246 3.65 -15.35 -5.94
N TYR A 247 4.14 -14.59 -4.95
CA TYR A 247 4.08 -13.13 -4.88
C TYR A 247 5.41 -12.56 -4.42
N ARG A 248 6.08 -11.71 -5.21
CA ARG A 248 7.28 -11.03 -4.70
C ARG A 248 6.88 -9.73 -4.02
N HIS A 249 6.90 -9.72 -2.69
CA HIS A 249 6.94 -8.47 -1.93
C HIS A 249 8.29 -7.84 -2.17
N PHE A 250 8.29 -6.72 -2.88
CA PHE A 250 9.50 -5.97 -3.09
C PHE A 250 9.65 -4.86 -2.05
N VAL A 251 10.90 -4.61 -1.70
CA VAL A 251 11.28 -3.71 -0.64
C VAL A 251 12.26 -2.69 -1.18
N LEU A 252 11.97 -1.40 -0.96
CA LEU A 252 12.94 -0.32 -1.19
C LEU A 252 13.92 -0.29 -0.02
N THR A 253 15.21 -0.37 -0.30
CA THR A 253 16.28 -0.18 0.70
C THR A 253 17.38 0.73 0.17
N ARG A 254 18.25 1.27 1.04
CA ARG A 254 19.46 1.97 0.58
C ARG A 254 20.60 0.98 0.37
N ARG A 255 21.54 1.31 -0.53
CA ARG A 255 22.73 0.48 -0.81
C ARG A 255 23.47 0.09 0.46
N GLY A 256 23.84 -1.18 0.59
CA GLY A 256 24.64 -1.70 1.71
C GLY A 256 23.90 -1.72 3.07
N ARG A 257 22.63 -1.28 3.12
CA ARG A 257 21.82 -1.35 4.34
C ARG A 257 21.13 -2.71 4.51
N GLY A 258 21.07 -3.54 3.48
CA GLY A 258 20.39 -4.85 3.46
C GLY A 258 18.88 -4.76 3.64
N LEU A 259 18.20 -5.91 3.75
CA LEU A 259 16.80 -6.01 4.18
C LEU A 259 16.71 -5.84 5.72
N LYS A 260 17.06 -4.66 6.25
CA LYS A 260 16.73 -4.34 7.64
C LYS A 260 15.25 -3.92 7.74
N ALA A 261 14.60 -4.16 8.87
CA ALA A 261 13.19 -3.86 9.12
C ALA A 261 12.78 -2.39 8.84
N ARG A 262 13.77 -1.49 8.81
CA ARG A 262 13.65 -0.04 8.59
C ARG A 262 13.16 0.46 7.23
N HIS A 263 12.99 -0.38 6.20
CA HIS A 263 12.60 0.16 4.88
C HIS A 263 11.66 -0.81 4.20
N ARG A 264 10.38 -0.47 4.04
CA ARG A 264 9.35 -1.23 3.29
C ARG A 264 8.33 -0.17 2.84
N CYS A 265 8.04 0.02 1.55
CA CYS A 265 7.26 -0.91 0.73
C CYS A 265 7.39 -0.61 -0.78
N VAL A 266 7.46 -1.65 -1.61
CA VAL A 266 7.00 -1.62 -3.02
C VAL A 266 5.80 -2.57 -3.12
N GLY A 267 4.83 -2.20 -3.94
CA GLY A 267 3.61 -2.98 -4.15
C GLY A 267 3.85 -4.45 -4.49
N LEU A 268 2.79 -5.26 -4.35
CA LEU A 268 2.81 -6.67 -4.75
C LEU A 268 3.08 -6.77 -6.26
N VAL A 269 4.21 -7.36 -6.64
CA VAL A 269 4.57 -7.60 -8.04
C VAL A 269 4.22 -9.06 -8.41
N PRO A 270 3.61 -9.32 -9.58
CA PRO A 270 3.38 -10.68 -10.06
C PRO A 270 4.72 -11.40 -10.30
N GLU A 271 4.73 -12.72 -10.19
CA GLU A 271 5.91 -13.51 -10.57
C GLU A 271 6.17 -13.33 -12.08
N PHE A 272 7.35 -12.86 -12.45
CA PHE A 272 7.82 -12.77 -13.85
C PHE A 272 8.18 -14.16 -14.39
#